data_AF-A0A925A114-F1
#
_entry.id   AF-A0A925A114-F1
#
_cell.length_a   1.000
_cell.length_b   1.000
_cell.length_c   1.000
_cell.angle_alpha   90.00
_cell.angle_beta   90.00
_cell.angle_gamma   90.00
#
_symmetry.space_group_name_H-M   'P 1'
#
loop_
_entity.id
_entity.type
_entity.pdbx_description
1 polymer ?
#
loop_
_entity_poly.entity_id
_entity_poly.type
_entity_poly.pdbx_seq_one_letter_code
_entity_poly.pdbx_strand_id
1 'polypeptide(L)'
;MTQNATPPPSGPRPVRAARGSTLTAKSWQTEGPLRMLMNNLDPEVAEHPDELVVYGGTGKAARNWECYDAIVRTLETLESDETLLVQSGKPVGVFRTHEWAPRVLIANS
;
A
#
# COMPACT_ATOMS: atom_id res chain seq x y z
N MET A 1 6.59 32.27 0.71
CA MET A 1 5.34 31.75 0.11
C MET A 1 5.71 30.58 -0.78
N THR A 2 5.83 29.38 -0.21
CA THR A 2 6.04 28.15 -0.99
C THR A 2 4.68 27.64 -1.43
N GLN A 3 4.46 27.62 -2.74
CA GLN A 3 3.25 27.07 -3.34
C GLN A 3 3.22 25.57 -3.03
N ASN A 4 2.34 25.13 -2.13
CA ASN A 4 2.01 23.73 -1.96
C ASN A 4 1.23 23.31 -3.21
N ALA A 5 1.93 22.78 -4.22
CA ALA A 5 1.29 22.16 -5.35
C ALA A 5 0.45 20.98 -4.84
N THR A 6 -0.86 21.04 -5.04
CA THR A 6 -1.74 19.90 -4.79
C THR A 6 -1.19 18.71 -5.58
N PRO A 7 -0.92 17.55 -4.94
CA PRO A 7 -0.49 16.38 -5.68
C PRO A 7 -1.54 16.04 -6.74
N PRO A 8 -1.13 15.51 -7.91
CA PRO A 8 -2.07 15.16 -8.95
C PRO A 8 -3.15 14.21 -8.40
N PRO A 9 -4.39 14.29 -8.93
CA PRO A 9 -5.48 13.45 -8.45
C PRO A 9 -5.10 11.97 -8.56
N SER A 10 -5.39 11.23 -7.50
CA SER A 10 -5.17 9.80 -7.45
C SER A 10 -6.12 9.08 -8.42
N GLY A 11 -5.62 8.10 -9.17
CA GLY A 11 -6.43 7.39 -10.14
C GLY A 11 -5.76 6.16 -10.77
N PRO A 12 -6.50 5.48 -11.67
CA PRO A 12 -6.08 4.27 -12.35
C PRO A 12 -4.76 4.45 -13.10
N ARG A 13 -3.86 3.48 -12.92
CA ARG A 13 -2.59 3.39 -13.61
C ARG A 13 -2.04 1.97 -13.52
N PRO A 14 -1.19 1.56 -14.49
CA PRO A 14 -0.47 0.30 -14.36
C PRO A 14 0.37 0.29 -13.08
N VAL A 15 0.11 -0.70 -12.22
CA VAL A 15 0.88 -0.94 -11.00
C VAL A 15 1.74 -2.18 -11.23
N ARG A 16 3.01 -2.13 -10.83
CA ARG A 16 3.88 -3.31 -10.80
C ARG A 16 4.78 -3.22 -9.59
N ALA A 17 5.03 -4.36 -8.96
CA ALA A 17 5.92 -4.40 -7.81
C ALA A 17 7.40 -4.26 -8.23
N ALA A 18 8.16 -3.51 -7.44
CA ALA A 18 9.61 -3.39 -7.62
C ALA A 18 10.31 -4.76 -7.63
N ARG A 19 11.40 -4.87 -8.40
CA ARG A 19 12.17 -6.11 -8.59
C ARG A 19 13.62 -5.90 -8.13
N GLY A 20 14.33 -7.00 -7.88
CA GLY A 20 15.73 -6.95 -7.41
C GLY A 20 15.85 -6.65 -5.92
N SER A 21 17.08 -6.37 -5.48
CA SER A 21 17.46 -6.20 -4.06
C SER A 21 17.47 -4.76 -3.56
N THR A 22 17.21 -3.77 -4.42
CA THR A 22 17.09 -2.36 -4.03
C THR A 22 15.78 -2.12 -3.30
N LEU A 23 15.82 -1.49 -2.13
CA LEU A 23 14.65 -1.16 -1.33
C LEU A 23 14.03 0.18 -1.76
N THR A 24 12.69 0.25 -1.75
CA THR A 24 11.93 1.51 -1.83
C THR A 24 11.53 1.99 -0.44
N ALA A 25 11.15 1.06 0.45
CA ALA A 25 10.87 1.30 1.87
C ALA A 25 12.14 1.24 2.75
N LYS A 26 12.00 1.58 4.03
CA LYS A 26 13.12 1.61 4.99
C LYS A 26 13.70 0.24 5.36
N SER A 27 12.95 -0.84 5.17
CA SER A 27 13.39 -2.20 5.54
C SER A 27 12.70 -3.26 4.68
N TRP A 28 13.25 -4.48 4.64
CA TRP A 28 12.57 -5.61 3.99
C TRP A 28 11.21 -5.95 4.60
N GLN A 29 11.01 -5.68 5.89
CA GLN A 29 9.74 -5.95 6.57
C GLN A 29 8.62 -5.01 6.12
N THR A 30 8.94 -3.81 5.64
CA THR A 30 7.98 -2.84 5.08
C THR A 30 7.93 -2.90 3.55
N GLU A 31 9.05 -3.23 2.91
CA GLU A 31 9.15 -3.50 1.47
C GLU A 31 8.30 -4.72 1.04
N GLY A 32 8.30 -5.80 1.84
CA GLY A 32 7.52 -7.00 1.55
C GLY A 32 6.04 -6.71 1.33
N PRO A 33 5.34 -6.13 2.32
CA PRO A 33 3.94 -5.71 2.17
C PRO A 33 3.72 -4.73 1.01
N LEU A 34 4.65 -3.78 0.78
CA LEU A 34 4.57 -2.82 -0.33
C LEU A 34 4.57 -3.53 -1.69
N ARG A 35 5.53 -4.43 -1.90
CA ARG A 35 5.62 -5.22 -3.14
C ARG A 35 4.43 -6.16 -3.29
N MET A 36 3.97 -6.79 -2.22
CA MET A 36 2.80 -7.68 -2.29
C MET A 36 1.52 -6.92 -2.64
N LEU A 37 1.32 -5.73 -2.08
CA LEU A 37 0.21 -4.86 -2.45
C LEU A 37 0.27 -4.48 -3.93
N MET A 38 1.44 -4.07 -4.42
CA MET A 38 1.63 -3.74 -5.84
C MET A 38 1.45 -4.95 -6.75
N ASN A 39 1.90 -6.13 -6.34
CA ASN A 39 1.78 -7.37 -7.11
C ASN A 39 0.31 -7.80 -7.26
N ASN A 40 -0.51 -7.60 -6.22
CA ASN A 40 -1.95 -7.85 -6.31
C ASN A 40 -2.66 -6.97 -7.36
N LEU A 41 -2.03 -5.89 -7.83
CA LEU A 41 -2.57 -5.00 -8.85
C LEU A 41 -1.77 -5.02 -10.16
N ASP A 42 -0.85 -5.97 -10.31
CA ASP A 42 -0.13 -6.16 -11.57
C ASP A 42 -1.13 -6.55 -12.67
N PRO A 43 -1.10 -5.91 -13.87
CA PRO A 43 -1.96 -6.28 -14.98
C PRO A 43 -1.87 -7.75 -15.43
N GLU A 44 -0.77 -8.43 -15.09
CA GLU A 44 -0.61 -9.87 -15.35
C GLU A 44 -1.18 -10.77 -14.23
N VAL A 45 -1.61 -10.18 -13.11
CA VAL A 45 -2.08 -10.88 -11.90
C VAL A 45 -3.55 -10.61 -11.60
N ALA A 46 -3.98 -9.34 -11.65
CA ALA A 46 -5.30 -8.90 -11.25
C ALA A 46 -6.33 -9.02 -12.38
N GLU A 47 -7.59 -9.35 -12.05
CA GLU A 47 -8.71 -9.40 -13.00
C GLU A 47 -9.06 -7.99 -13.54
N HIS A 48 -9.21 -6.99 -12.66
CA HIS A 48 -9.53 -5.61 -13.04
C HIS A 48 -8.71 -4.60 -12.20
N PRO A 49 -7.41 -4.42 -12.49
CA PRO A 49 -6.50 -3.61 -11.68
C PRO A 49 -6.87 -2.12 -11.61
N ASP A 50 -7.43 -1.56 -12.68
CA ASP A 50 -7.86 -0.15 -12.73
C ASP A 50 -8.98 0.17 -11.72
N GLU A 51 -9.78 -0.85 -11.36
CA GLU A 51 -10.83 -0.77 -10.35
C GLU A 51 -10.37 -1.25 -8.97
N LEU A 52 -9.07 -1.57 -8.84
CA LEU A 52 -8.41 -2.17 -7.68
C LEU A 52 -8.87 -3.60 -7.35
N VAL A 53 -9.56 -4.27 -8.27
CA VAL A 53 -10.09 -5.64 -8.08
C VAL A 53 -9.02 -6.66 -8.46
N VAL A 54 -8.71 -7.55 -7.52
CA VAL A 54 -7.69 -8.60 -7.68
C VAL A 54 -8.34 -9.85 -8.29
N TYR A 55 -9.35 -10.41 -7.62
CA TYR A 55 -10.11 -11.56 -8.08
C TYR A 55 -11.45 -11.67 -7.33
N GLY A 56 -12.32 -12.58 -7.77
CA GLY A 56 -13.54 -12.92 -7.03
C GLY A 56 -14.63 -11.85 -7.15
N GLY A 57 -14.70 -11.17 -8.30
CA GLY A 57 -15.71 -10.18 -8.65
C GLY A 57 -15.51 -8.81 -7.99
N THR A 58 -15.50 -8.74 -6.65
CA THR A 58 -15.39 -7.46 -5.91
C THR A 58 -14.24 -7.43 -4.91
N GLY A 59 -13.38 -8.46 -4.86
CA GLY A 59 -12.24 -8.51 -3.95
C GLY A 59 -11.19 -7.48 -4.32
N LYS A 60 -11.11 -6.37 -3.56
CA LYS A 60 -10.19 -5.25 -3.84
C LYS A 60 -8.94 -5.25 -2.96
N ALA A 61 -7.81 -4.79 -3.53
CA ALA A 61 -6.55 -4.61 -2.82
C ALA A 61 -6.55 -3.38 -1.88
N ALA A 62 -7.32 -2.35 -2.24
CA ALA A 62 -7.50 -1.12 -1.47
C ALA A 62 -8.91 -0.55 -1.71
N ARG A 63 -9.40 0.32 -0.81
CA ARG A 63 -10.76 0.86 -0.88
C ARG A 63 -11.02 1.69 -2.13
N ASN A 64 -10.05 2.54 -2.45
CA ASN A 64 -10.02 3.42 -3.62
C ASN A 64 -8.56 3.84 -3.86
N TRP A 65 -8.30 4.55 -4.96
CA TRP A 65 -6.94 4.94 -5.36
C TRP A 65 -6.27 5.85 -4.32
N GLU A 66 -7.01 6.75 -3.68
CA GLU A 66 -6.47 7.60 -2.61
C GLU A 66 -5.97 6.78 -1.41
N CYS A 67 -6.72 5.73 -1.03
CA CYS A 67 -6.31 4.81 0.02
C CYS A 67 -5.10 3.98 -0.41
N TYR A 68 -5.05 3.50 -1.65
CA TYR A 68 -3.89 2.80 -2.20
C TYR A 68 -2.63 3.67 -2.11
N ASP A 69 -2.69 4.91 -2.62
CA ASP A 69 -1.57 5.83 -2.60
C ASP A 69 -1.14 6.19 -1.17
N ALA A 70 -2.09 6.31 -0.26
CA ALA A 70 -1.80 6.53 1.14
C ALA A 70 -1.11 5.32 1.78
N ILE A 71 -1.55 4.09 1.51
CA ILE A 71 -0.87 2.88 2.01
C ILE A 71 0.56 2.80 1.48
N VAL A 72 0.77 3.05 0.18
CA VAL A 72 2.11 3.07 -0.43
C VAL A 72 3.02 4.06 0.28
N ARG A 73 2.62 5.34 0.38
CA ARG A 73 3.41 6.38 1.05
C ARG A 73 3.69 6.05 2.52
N THR A 74 2.72 5.46 3.22
CA THR A 74 2.92 5.06 4.61
C THR A 74 3.95 3.92 4.70
N LEU A 75 3.86 2.88 3.87
CA LEU A 75 4.83 1.77 3.89
C LEU A 75 6.25 2.20 3.52
N GLU A 76 6.40 3.15 2.60
CA GLU A 76 7.71 3.72 2.24
C GLU A 76 8.39 4.43 3.42
N THR A 77 7.60 5.02 4.32
CA THR A 77 8.09 5.86 5.43
C THR A 77 7.99 5.21 6.81
N LEU A 78 7.29 4.07 6.93
CA LEU A 78 7.02 3.37 8.19
C LEU A 78 8.33 2.90 8.87
N GLU A 79 8.49 3.24 10.15
CA GLU A 79 9.67 2.85 10.92
C GLU A 79 9.62 1.39 11.37
N SER A 80 10.79 0.86 11.78
CA SER A 80 10.92 -0.53 12.21
C SER A 80 10.17 -0.85 13.50
N ASP A 81 9.82 0.15 14.31
CA ASP A 81 9.02 -0.02 15.53
C ASP A 81 7.61 0.57 15.41
N GLU A 82 7.11 0.74 14.18
CA GLU A 82 5.75 1.21 13.90
C GLU A 82 4.89 0.13 13.25
N THR A 83 3.57 0.27 13.40
CA THR A 83 2.56 -0.61 12.81
C THR A 83 1.48 0.22 12.13
N LEU A 84 1.26 -0.01 10.83
CA LEU A 84 0.15 0.53 10.06
C LEU A 84 -1.12 -0.28 10.31
N LEU A 85 -2.23 0.39 10.61
CA LEU A 85 -3.56 -0.20 10.68
C LEU A 85 -4.32 0.05 9.37
N VAL A 86 -4.78 -1.02 8.73
CA VAL A 86 -5.62 -0.98 7.51
C VAL A 86 -7.01 -1.56 7.83
N GLN A 87 -8.04 -0.74 7.63
CA GLN A 87 -9.44 -1.11 7.87
C GLN A 87 -10.21 -1.09 6.55
N SER A 88 -10.73 -2.24 6.12
CA SER A 88 -11.44 -2.42 4.83
C SER A 88 -10.74 -1.65 3.70
N GLY A 89 -9.45 -1.92 3.50
CA GLY A 89 -8.61 -1.32 2.46
C GLY A 89 -8.26 0.17 2.62
N LYS A 90 -8.50 0.79 3.79
CA LYS A 90 -8.11 2.18 4.10
C LYS A 90 -7.03 2.23 5.19
N PRO A 91 -5.93 2.98 5.02
CA PRO A 91 -4.96 3.20 6.09
C PRO A 91 -5.57 4.18 7.10
N VAL A 92 -5.80 3.72 8.34
CA VAL A 92 -6.52 4.51 9.37
C VAL A 92 -5.62 5.09 10.45
N GLY A 93 -4.38 4.58 10.59
CA GLY A 93 -3.42 5.14 11.53
C GLY A 93 -2.12 4.33 11.58
N VAL A 94 -1.09 4.98 12.12
CA VAL A 94 0.19 4.36 12.46
C VAL A 94 0.39 4.52 13.96
N PHE A 95 0.78 3.44 14.62
CA PHE A 95 1.08 3.44 16.04
C PHE A 95 2.47 2.86 16.26
N ARG A 96 3.19 3.45 17.22
CA ARG A 96 4.44 2.87 17.70
C ARG A 96 4.14 1.60 18.47
N THR A 97 4.87 0.54 18.12
CA THR A 97 4.84 -0.78 18.74
C THR A 97 6.28 -1.16 19.13
N HIS A 98 6.87 -2.18 18.49
CA HIS A 98 8.26 -2.61 18.68
C HIS A 98 8.73 -3.40 17.46
N GLU A 99 10.04 -3.59 17.30
CA GLU A 99 10.64 -4.21 16.10
C GLU A 99 10.11 -5.62 15.77
N TRP A 100 9.71 -6.39 16.79
CA TRP A 100 9.15 -7.74 16.64
C TRP A 100 7.64 -7.78 16.32
N ALA A 101 6.95 -6.63 16.37
CA ALA A 101 5.53 -6.56 16.06
C ALA A 101 5.29 -6.63 14.54
N PRO A 102 4.07 -6.98 14.08
CA PRO A 102 3.71 -6.86 12.68
C PRO A 102 3.82 -5.40 12.21
N ARG A 103 4.34 -5.19 10.99
CA ARG A 103 4.39 -3.86 10.35
C ARG A 103 3.02 -3.40 9.85
N VAL A 104 2.11 -4.33 9.55
CA VAL A 104 0.76 -4.03 9.08
C VAL A 104 -0.24 -4.94 9.77
N LEU A 105 -1.31 -4.37 10.32
CA LEU A 105 -2.49 -5.11 10.79
C LEU A 105 -3.66 -4.77 9.88
N ILE A 106 -4.31 -5.81 9.34
CA ILE A 106 -5.40 -5.67 8.38
C ILE A 106 -6.67 -6.26 8.98
N ALA A 107 -7.73 -5.45 9.03
CA ALA A 107 -9.08 -5.88 9.37
C ALA A 107 -10.02 -5.53 8.21
N ASN A 108 -10.27 -6.54 7.36
CA ASN A 108 -11.19 -6.45 6.24
C ASN A 108 -12.42 -7.34 6.51
N SER A 109 -13.52 -7.03 5.82
CA SER A 109 -14.79 -7.76 5.87
C SER A 109 -14.75 -9.01 5.01
#